data_AF-A0A5S9MCH7-F1
#
_entry.id   AF-A0A5S9MCH7-F1
#
_cell.length_a   1.000
_cell.length_b   1.000
_cell.length_c   1.000
_cell.angle_alpha   90.00
_cell.angle_beta   90.00
_cell.angle_gamma   90.00
#
_symmetry.space_group_name_H-M   'P 1'
#
loop_
_entity.id
_entity.type
_entity.pdbx_description
1 polymer ?
#
loop_
_entity_poly.entity_id
_entity_poly.type
_entity_poly.pdbx_seq_one_letter_code
_entity_poly.pdbx_strand_id
1 'polypeptide(L)' 'MEFIAIREELSPEFVREEVASGRAVIPSNINHPESEPMIIGRNFHVKINANIGNSAVTSSIDEEVEKKNMGDQMGGQIQ' A
#
# COMPACT_ATOMS: atom_id res chain seq x y z
N MET A 1 -1.71 1.55 13.34
CA MET A 1 -1.57 3.03 13.40
C MET A 1 -0.12 3.44 13.63
N GLU A 2 0.54 2.95 14.68
CA GLU A 2 1.93 3.31 15.00
C GLU A 2 2.95 3.09 13.86
N PHE A 3 2.90 1.93 13.19
CA PHE A 3 3.76 1.65 12.03
C PHE A 3 3.66 2.73 10.93
N ILE A 4 2.43 3.15 10.61
CA ILE A 4 2.16 4.20 9.63
C ILE A 4 2.65 5.55 10.13
N ALA A 5 2.43 5.86 11.41
CA ALA A 5 2.84 7.11 12.02
C ALA A 5 4.37 7.29 11.93
N ILE A 6 5.14 6.22 12.21
CA ILE A 6 6.60 6.21 12.05
C ILE A 6 6.99 6.46 10.59
N ARG A 7 6.35 5.79 9.62
CA ARG A 7 6.67 5.95 8.19
C ARG A 7 6.31 7.31 7.60
N GLU A 8 5.26 7.94 8.10
CA GLU A 8 4.79 9.25 7.64
C GLU A 8 5.36 10.42 8.44
N GLU A 9 6.18 10.14 9.48
CA GLU A 9 6.73 11.13 10.41
C GLU A 9 5.63 11.95 11.13
N LEU A 10 4.55 11.28 11.52
CA LEU A 10 3.37 11.87 12.18
C LEU A 10 3.10 11.19 13.54
N SER A 11 2.18 11.75 14.34
CA SER A 11 1.74 11.09 15.57
C SER A 11 0.72 9.98 15.29
N PRO A 12 0.72 8.87 16.07
CA PRO A 12 -0.29 7.82 15.97
C PRO A 12 -1.73 8.34 16.18
N GLU A 13 -1.89 9.35 17.04
CA GLU A 13 -3.17 10.00 17.32
C GLU A 13 -3.73 10.70 16.08
N PHE A 14 -2.89 11.43 15.34
CA PHE A 14 -3.29 12.08 14.11
C PHE A 14 -3.74 11.07 13.06
N VAL A 15 -2.98 9.99 12.87
CA VAL A 15 -3.35 8.88 11.97
C VAL A 15 -4.71 8.29 12.36
N ARG A 16 -4.94 8.05 13.65
CA ARG A 16 -6.22 7.54 14.17
C ARG A 16 -7.38 8.50 13.91
N GLU A 17 -7.18 9.80 14.08
CA GLU A 17 -8.20 10.82 13.86
C GLU A 17 -8.58 10.96 12.37
N GLU A 18 -7.60 10.93 11.47
CA GLU A 18 -7.84 10.95 10.02
C GLU A 18 -8.64 9.72 9.57
N VAL A 19 -8.34 8.54 10.11
CA VAL A 19 -9.11 7.31 9.82
C VAL A 19 -10.50 7.36 10.44
N ALA A 20 -10.62 7.74 11.72
CA ALA A 20 -11.91 7.81 12.42
C ALA A 20 -12.86 8.84 11.80
N SER A 21 -12.33 9.92 11.21
CA SER A 21 -13.10 10.94 10.51
C SER A 21 -13.40 10.60 9.04
N GLY A 22 -12.93 9.45 8.54
CA GLY A 22 -13.15 9.00 7.16
C GLY A 22 -12.36 9.78 6.11
N ARG A 23 -11.35 10.56 6.52
CA ARG A 23 -10.47 11.31 5.60
C ARG A 23 -9.30 10.50 5.06
N ALA A 24 -9.02 9.38 5.71
CA ALA A 24 -7.99 8.44 5.31
C ALA A 24 -8.42 7.00 5.53
N VAL A 25 -7.81 6.08 4.79
CA VAL A 25 -8.08 4.63 4.86
C VAL A 25 -6.78 3.84 4.99
N ILE A 26 -6.84 2.74 5.72
CA ILE A 26 -5.75 1.77 5.87
C ILE A 26 -6.22 0.43 5.31
N PRO A 27 -5.85 0.11 4.07
CA PRO A 27 -6.10 -1.20 3.53
C PRO A 27 -5.13 -2.21 4.15
N SER A 28 -5.64 -2.97 5.12
CA SER A 28 -4.91 -3.97 5.91
C SER A 28 -5.83 -5.15 6.19
N ASN A 29 -5.96 -6.03 5.18
CA ASN A 29 -6.78 -7.24 5.30
C ASN A 29 -6.09 -8.23 6.24
N ILE A 30 -6.83 -8.78 7.20
CA ILE A 30 -6.32 -9.77 8.17
C ILE A 30 -5.78 -11.05 7.50
N ASN A 31 -6.19 -11.35 6.26
CA ASN A 31 -5.72 -12.50 5.49
C ASN A 31 -4.45 -12.21 4.66
N HIS A 32 -3.92 -10.98 4.69
CA HIS A 32 -2.69 -10.56 4.02
C HIS A 32 -1.64 -10.14 5.07
N PRO A 33 -1.14 -11.07 5.91
CA PRO A 33 -0.24 -10.76 7.02
C PRO A 33 1.14 -10.26 6.59
N GLU A 34 1.56 -10.56 5.35
CA GLU A 34 2.82 -10.08 4.76
C GLU A 34 2.75 -8.63 4.27
N SER A 35 1.57 -8.01 4.29
CA SER A 35 1.38 -6.62 3.89
C SER A 35 2.09 -5.68 4.84
N GLU A 36 2.91 -4.78 4.32
CA GLU A 36 3.39 -3.63 5.07
C GLU A 36 2.29 -2.58 5.17
N PRO A 37 1.79 -2.25 6.38
CA PRO A 37 0.66 -1.32 6.51
C PRO A 37 0.98 0.08 5.99
N MET A 38 0.06 0.64 5.22
CA MET A 38 0.15 1.98 4.64
C MET A 38 -1.18 2.71 4.76
N ILE A 39 -1.14 4.04 4.67
CA ILE A 39 -2.33 4.90 4.72
C ILE A 39 -2.48 5.69 3.43
N ILE A 40 -3.74 5.84 3.00
CA ILE A 40 -4.12 6.65 1.85
C ILE A 40 -5.05 7.75 2.35
N GLY A 41 -4.67 9.00 2.16
CA GLY A 41 -5.45 10.15 2.59
C GLY A 41 -4.79 11.46 2.18
N ARG A 42 -5.55 12.56 2.23
CA ARG A 42 -5.12 13.87 1.73
C ARG A 42 -3.92 14.47 2.48
N ASN A 43 -3.76 14.13 3.76
CA ASN A 43 -2.73 14.69 4.64
C ASN A 43 -1.47 13.82 4.76
N PHE A 44 -1.33 12.80 3.92
CA PHE A 44 -0.20 11.86 3.90
C PHE A 44 0.55 11.96 2.58
N HIS A 45 1.73 11.34 2.49
CA HIS A 45 2.45 11.26 1.22
C HIS A 45 1.59 10.61 0.14
N VAL A 46 1.61 11.20 -1.07
CA VAL A 46 0.88 10.68 -2.22
C VAL A 46 1.34 9.26 -2.53
N LYS A 47 0.39 8.33 -2.66
CA LYS A 47 0.64 6.92 -2.96
C LYS A 47 0.35 6.65 -4.43
N ILE A 48 1.18 5.83 -5.06
CA ILE A 48 1.03 5.39 -6.45
C ILE A 48 0.68 3.91 -6.44
N ASN A 49 -0.40 3.53 -7.12
CA ASN A 49 -0.79 2.14 -7.27
C ASN A 49 -0.21 1.54 -8.56
N ALA A 50 0.37 0.34 -8.47
CA ALA A 50 0.85 -0.41 -9.62
C ALA A 50 -0.05 -1.62 -9.88
N ASN A 51 -0.76 -1.63 -11.02
CA ASN A 51 -1.59 -2.76 -11.42
C ASN A 51 -0.73 -3.82 -12.11
N ILE A 52 -0.84 -5.07 -11.66
CA ILE A 52 -0.18 -6.23 -12.27
C ILE A 52 -1.26 -7.23 -12.66
N GLY A 53 -1.19 -7.74 -13.88
CA GLY A 53 -2.13 -8.75 -14.37
C GLY A 53 -1.75 -9.33 -15.72
N ASN A 54 -2.22 -10.55 -15.94
CA ASN A 54 -2.09 -11.33 -17.17
C ASN A 54 -2.86 -10.66 -18.35
N SER A 55 -2.21 -10.51 -19.51
CA SER A 55 -2.93 -10.38 -20.78
C SER A 55 -2.96 -11.77 -21.39
N ALA A 56 -4.15 -12.26 -21.78
CA ALA A 56 -4.47 -13.66 -22.18
C ALA A 56 -3.58 -14.31 -23.26
N VAL A 57 -2.54 -13.61 -23.72
CA VAL A 57 -1.67 -13.97 -24.83
C VAL A 57 -0.28 -14.43 -24.37
N THR A 58 0.26 -13.96 -23.23
CA THR A 58 1.56 -14.41 -22.68
C THR A 58 1.79 -13.93 -21.23
N SER A 59 1.80 -14.83 -20.24
CA SER A 59 2.62 -14.68 -19.01
C SER A 59 2.69 -15.98 -18.22
N SER A 60 3.85 -16.24 -17.60
CA SER A 60 4.04 -17.30 -16.59
C SER A 60 3.93 -16.69 -15.17
N ILE A 61 3.71 -17.55 -14.16
CA ILE A 61 3.62 -17.13 -12.75
C ILE A 61 4.89 -16.37 -12.31
N ASP A 62 6.06 -16.81 -12.79
CA ASP A 62 7.34 -16.21 -12.43
C ASP A 62 7.48 -14.76 -12.92
N GLU A 63 6.98 -14.45 -14.13
CA GLU A 63 6.98 -13.09 -14.67
C GLU A 63 6.07 -12.14 -13.87
N GLU A 64 4.98 -12.64 -13.28
CA GLU A 64 4.08 -11.82 -12.46
C GLU A 64 4.72 -11.48 -11.10
N VAL A 65 5.48 -12.42 -10.52
CA VAL A 65 6.25 -12.17 -9.29
C VAL A 65 7.37 -11.15 -9.55
N GLU A 66 8.08 -11.24 -10.68
CA GLU A 66 9.09 -10.23 -11.03
C GLU A 66 8.48 -8.84 -11.25
N LYS A 67 7.33 -8.75 -11.93
CA LYS A 67 6.61 -7.48 -12.08
C LYS A 67 6.22 -6.88 -10.73
N LYS A 68 5.84 -7.72 -9.76
CA LYS A 68 5.54 -7.27 -8.39
C LYS A 68 6.76 -6.64 -7.75
N ASN A 69 7.85 -7.37 -7.73
CA ASN A 69 9.11 -6.89 -7.15
C ASN A 69 9.63 -5.61 -7.83
N MET A 70 9.50 -5.52 -9.16
CA MET A 70 9.89 -4.32 -9.91
C MET A 70 9.01 -3.11 -9.56
N GLY A 71 7.70 -3.30 -9.44
CA GLY A 71 6.76 -2.23 -9.06
C GLY A 71 7.08 -1.67 -7.67
N ASP A 72 7.32 -2.56 -6.70
CA ASP A 72 7.72 -2.18 -5.35
C ASP A 72 9.06 -1.41 -5.34
N GLN A 73 10.06 -1.86 -6.12
CA GLN A 73 11.35 -1.14 -6.25
C GLN A 73 11.21 0.25 -6.87
N MET A 74 10.27 0.45 -7.78
CA MET A 74 10.01 1.75 -8.42
C MET A 74 9.16 2.69 -7.56
N GLY A 75 8.84 2.31 -6.31
CA GLY A 75 8.02 3.09 -5.40
C GLY A 75 6.52 2.99 -5.68
N GLY A 76 6.12 2.07 -6.56
CA GLY A 76 4.74 1.63 -6.68
C GLY A 76 4.35 0.86 -5.42
N GLN A 77 3.10 1.02 -4.99
CA GLN A 77 2.54 0.24 -3.89
C GLN A 77 1.58 -0.78 -4.47
N ILE A 78 1.86 -2.05 -4.19
CA ILE A 78 1.06 -3.19 -4.63
C ILE A 78 0.38 -3.75 -3.38
N GLN A 79 -0.93 -3.94 -3.45
CA GLN A 79 -1.74 -4.45 -2.36
C GLN A 79 -2.57 -5.66 -2.75
#